data_AF-A0A2E6TMR2-F1
#
_entry.id   AF-A0A2E6TMR2-F1
#
_cell.length_a   1.000
_cell.length_b   1.000
_cell.length_c   1.000
_cell.angle_alpha   90.00
_cell.angle_beta   90.00
_cell.angle_gamma   90.00
#
_symmetry.space_group_name_H-M   'P 1'
#
loop_
_entity.id
_entity.type
_entity.pdbx_description
1 polymer ?
#
loop_
_entity_poly.entity_id
_entity_poly.type
_entity_poly.pdbx_seq_one_letter_code
_entity_poly.pdbx_strand_id
1 'polypeptide(L)'
;MNPKLCLFIFAQIIFWTSCGIENQSESDVPDTANLATEKLLTSDKSVVISQWVSGDIPLLEVEVKYIGKSPKLPFDGSLPSYDWSDRDTDFYDITIKNLTEVPIYLEKTKNIFQFGENSDFYDENYILHRFGSSMIPPKSSITRENSWIWAKGEHNKMERFFWASIDLDSASTSSNLSGLIEETVGKYEFQFIVRTYYNR
;
A
#
# COMPACT_ATOMS: atom_id res chain seq x y z
N MET A 1 69.76 2.82 -38.77
CA MET A 1 68.55 2.51 -39.55
C MET A 1 67.39 2.25 -38.59
N ASN A 2 66.60 3.29 -38.30
CA ASN A 2 65.17 3.15 -37.98
C ASN A 2 64.44 2.85 -39.32
N PRO A 3 63.23 2.26 -39.38
CA PRO A 3 62.13 2.41 -38.42
C PRO A 3 61.31 1.11 -38.18
N LYS A 4 60.35 1.14 -37.25
CA LYS A 4 58.91 0.93 -37.54
C LYS A 4 58.13 0.69 -36.24
N LEU A 5 57.46 1.76 -35.84
CA LEU A 5 56.20 1.75 -35.12
C LEU A 5 55.22 0.83 -35.87
N CYS A 6 54.76 -0.24 -35.24
CA CYS A 6 53.63 -1.02 -35.73
C CYS A 6 52.53 -1.01 -34.66
N LEU A 7 51.44 -0.33 -35.04
CA LEU A 7 50.07 -0.48 -34.58
C LEU A 7 49.78 -1.91 -34.10
N PHE A 8 49.44 -2.06 -32.82
CA PHE A 8 48.68 -3.22 -32.37
C PHE A 8 47.19 -2.94 -32.58
N ILE A 9 46.64 -3.56 -33.62
CA ILE A 9 45.21 -3.73 -33.82
C ILE A 9 44.78 -4.88 -32.91
N PHE A 10 44.03 -4.59 -31.85
CA PHE A 10 43.35 -5.63 -31.06
C PHE A 10 41.98 -5.90 -31.70
N ALA A 11 41.83 -7.10 -32.23
CA ALA A 11 40.56 -7.68 -32.62
C ALA A 11 39.94 -8.43 -31.42
N GLN A 12 38.70 -8.04 -31.11
CA GLN A 12 37.59 -8.80 -30.52
C GLN A 12 37.87 -9.88 -29.46
N ILE A 13 37.38 -9.63 -28.24
CA ILE A 13 36.45 -10.54 -27.56
C ILE A 13 35.29 -9.70 -27.02
N ILE A 14 34.10 -9.94 -27.58
CA ILE A 14 32.83 -9.42 -27.09
C ILE A 14 32.52 -10.18 -25.80
N PHE A 15 32.67 -9.53 -24.64
CA PHE A 15 32.11 -10.02 -23.40
C PHE A 15 30.73 -9.40 -23.18
N TRP A 16 29.76 -10.28 -23.06
CA TRP A 16 28.43 -10.02 -22.53
C TRP A 16 28.52 -9.34 -21.16
N THR A 17 28.19 -8.05 -21.10
CA THR A 17 27.65 -7.42 -19.90
C THR A 17 26.43 -6.63 -20.32
N SER A 18 25.33 -7.34 -20.54
CA SER A 18 24.01 -6.74 -20.38
C SER A 18 23.63 -6.90 -18.90
N CYS A 19 24.31 -6.13 -18.04
CA CYS A 19 23.67 -5.70 -16.80
C CYS A 19 22.80 -4.53 -17.24
N GLY A 20 21.58 -4.84 -17.66
CA GLY A 20 20.52 -3.86 -17.78
C GLY A 20 20.36 -3.22 -16.41
N ILE A 21 20.92 -2.02 -16.24
CA ILE A 21 20.28 -1.02 -15.42
C ILE A 21 19.03 -0.68 -16.22
N GLU A 22 17.99 -1.47 -16.02
CA GLU A 22 16.67 -1.14 -16.46
C GLU A 22 16.32 0.13 -15.71
N ASN A 23 16.28 1.25 -16.43
CA ASN A 23 15.72 2.49 -15.95
C ASN A 23 14.31 2.14 -15.44
N GLN A 24 14.14 2.02 -14.12
CA GLN A 24 12.83 2.02 -13.52
C GLN A 24 12.13 3.28 -14.01
N SER A 25 11.03 3.10 -14.74
CA SER A 25 10.20 4.20 -15.20
C SER A 25 9.85 5.05 -13.98
N GLU A 26 10.09 6.35 -14.11
CA GLU A 26 9.78 7.40 -13.13
C GLU A 26 8.27 7.46 -12.75
N SER A 27 7.43 6.58 -13.30
CA SER A 27 5.97 6.54 -13.17
C SER A 27 5.42 5.51 -12.18
N ASP A 28 6.25 4.77 -11.45
CA ASP A 28 5.75 3.71 -10.56
C ASP A 28 5.50 4.12 -9.11
N VAL A 29 6.10 5.24 -8.68
CA VAL A 29 5.91 5.77 -7.33
C VAL A 29 4.62 6.58 -7.28
N PRO A 30 3.66 6.26 -6.39
CA PRO A 30 2.47 7.07 -6.20
C PRO A 30 2.81 8.52 -5.88
N ASP A 31 2.13 9.47 -6.53
CA ASP A 31 2.19 10.88 -6.11
C ASP A 31 1.68 10.98 -4.67
N THR A 32 2.50 11.50 -3.78
CA THR A 32 2.23 11.60 -2.33
C THR A 32 1.77 12.99 -1.91
N ALA A 33 1.46 13.89 -2.85
CA ALA A 33 1.02 15.26 -2.53
C ALA A 33 -0.16 15.33 -1.55
N ASN A 34 -1.09 14.36 -1.62
CA ASN A 34 -2.27 14.29 -0.74
C ASN A 34 -2.14 13.17 0.32
N LEU A 35 -0.93 12.71 0.62
CA LEU A 35 -0.71 11.70 1.66
C LEU A 35 -1.00 12.31 3.04
N ALA A 36 -1.99 11.76 3.74
CA ALA A 36 -2.28 12.15 5.11
C ALA A 36 -1.06 11.84 6.00
N THR A 37 -0.92 12.56 7.10
CA THR A 37 0.19 12.34 8.03
C THR A 37 -0.09 11.11 8.88
N GLU A 38 0.83 10.16 8.90
CA GLU A 38 0.75 8.99 9.76
C GLU A 38 1.25 9.31 11.17
N LYS A 39 0.45 8.96 12.17
CA LYS A 39 0.81 8.95 13.59
C LYS A 39 0.73 7.51 14.10
N LEU A 40 1.89 6.92 14.36
CA LEU A 40 1.98 5.59 14.95
C LEU A 40 1.47 5.63 16.40
N LEU A 41 0.42 4.84 16.69
CA LEU A 41 -0.17 4.75 18.03
C LEU A 41 0.37 3.54 18.79
N THR A 42 0.57 2.41 18.10
CA THR A 42 1.08 1.17 18.69
C THR A 42 1.91 0.43 17.66
N SER A 43 3.02 -0.15 18.09
CA SER A 43 3.85 -1.04 17.30
C SER A 43 4.40 -2.13 18.19
N ASP A 44 3.74 -3.29 18.14
CA ASP A 44 4.25 -4.53 18.71
C ASP A 44 4.52 -5.55 17.58
N LYS A 45 5.04 -6.72 17.93
CA LYS A 45 5.40 -7.75 16.94
C LYS A 45 4.20 -8.34 16.19
N SER A 46 3.01 -8.26 16.77
CA SER A 46 1.78 -8.88 16.31
C SER A 46 0.73 -7.88 15.83
N VAL A 47 0.81 -6.62 16.23
CA VAL A 47 -0.18 -5.57 15.95
C VAL A 47 0.52 -4.23 15.76
N VAL A 48 0.18 -3.56 14.67
CA VAL A 48 0.54 -2.17 14.41
C VAL A 48 -0.74 -1.37 14.28
N ILE A 49 -0.84 -0.26 15.01
CA ILE A 49 -1.97 0.67 14.91
C ILE A 49 -1.42 2.04 14.52
N SER A 50 -1.88 2.55 13.40
CA SER A 50 -1.54 3.86 12.87
C SER A 50 -2.79 4.71 12.68
N GLN A 51 -2.74 5.95 13.13
CA GLN A 51 -3.76 6.96 12.86
C GLN A 51 -3.29 7.84 11.69
N TRP A 52 -4.18 8.13 10.74
CA TRP A 52 -3.92 9.03 9.63
C TRP A 52 -4.69 10.34 9.83
N VAL A 53 -3.97 11.45 9.78
CA VAL A 53 -4.48 12.79 10.10
C VAL A 53 -4.24 13.78 8.95
N SER A 54 -5.13 14.76 8.80
CA SER A 54 -4.90 15.94 7.97
C SER A 54 -4.88 17.17 8.87
N GLY A 55 -3.72 17.83 8.96
CA GLY A 55 -3.46 18.79 10.03
C GLY A 55 -3.71 18.15 11.40
N ASP A 56 -4.61 18.74 12.18
CA ASP A 56 -5.02 18.22 13.50
C ASP A 56 -6.27 17.32 13.45
N ILE A 57 -6.81 17.04 12.26
CA ILE A 57 -8.07 16.32 12.08
C ILE A 57 -7.80 14.82 11.87
N PRO A 58 -8.23 13.94 12.80
CA PRO A 58 -8.09 12.51 12.64
C PRO A 58 -9.10 11.97 11.60
N LEU A 59 -8.59 11.35 10.55
CA LEU A 59 -9.40 10.83 9.45
C LEU A 59 -9.74 9.35 9.68
N LEU A 60 -8.71 8.52 9.88
CA LEU A 60 -8.86 7.09 10.03
C LEU A 60 -7.81 6.47 10.96
N GLU A 61 -8.10 5.28 11.44
CA GLU A 61 -7.18 4.40 12.15
C GLU A 61 -7.06 3.09 11.38
N VAL A 62 -5.83 2.62 11.20
CA VAL A 62 -5.50 1.36 10.56
C VAL A 62 -4.86 0.46 11.60
N GLU A 63 -5.49 -0.68 11.87
CA GLU A 63 -4.91 -1.79 12.60
C GLU A 63 -4.44 -2.86 11.61
N VAL A 64 -3.18 -3.25 11.71
CA VAL A 64 -2.59 -4.38 10.97
C VAL A 64 -2.16 -5.42 11.99
N LYS A 65 -2.85 -6.56 12.01
CA LYS A 65 -2.60 -7.66 12.93
C LYS A 65 -1.97 -8.84 12.21
N TYR A 66 -0.79 -9.25 12.63
CA TYR A 66 -0.12 -10.45 12.14
C TYR A 66 -0.81 -11.72 12.63
N ILE A 67 -1.11 -12.61 11.70
CA ILE A 67 -1.80 -13.89 11.95
C ILE A 67 -0.82 -15.07 11.91
N GLY A 68 0.33 -14.93 11.25
CA GLY A 68 1.30 -16.00 11.09
C GLY A 68 1.29 -16.61 9.69
N LYS A 69 1.82 -17.83 9.60
CA LYS A 69 1.90 -18.63 8.36
C LYS A 69 0.62 -19.44 8.08
N SER A 70 -0.35 -19.41 8.99
CA SER A 70 -1.59 -20.18 8.90
C SER A 70 -2.78 -19.23 8.84
N PRO A 71 -3.46 -19.10 7.68
CA PRO A 71 -4.62 -18.23 7.55
C PRO A 71 -5.80 -18.77 8.37
N LYS A 72 -6.74 -17.91 8.72
CA LYS A 72 -8.04 -18.32 9.24
C LYS A 72 -8.85 -19.00 8.15
N LEU A 73 -9.40 -20.17 8.43
CA LEU A 73 -10.24 -20.92 7.49
C LEU A 73 -11.70 -20.94 7.98
N PRO A 74 -12.69 -20.90 7.07
CA PRO A 74 -12.55 -20.71 5.62
C PRO A 74 -12.09 -19.29 5.26
N PHE A 75 -11.48 -19.11 4.08
CA PHE A 75 -11.16 -17.77 3.60
C PHE A 75 -12.45 -17.02 3.28
N ASP A 76 -12.57 -15.81 3.80
CA ASP A 76 -13.49 -14.83 3.26
C ASP A 76 -12.86 -14.24 1.97
N GLY A 77 -13.50 -14.44 0.82
CA GLY A 77 -13.04 -13.98 -0.50
C GLY A 77 -11.92 -14.80 -1.16
N SER A 78 -11.20 -14.18 -2.10
CA SER A 78 -10.24 -14.85 -2.97
C SER A 78 -9.04 -15.42 -2.22
N LEU A 79 -8.67 -16.64 -2.59
CA LEU A 79 -7.45 -17.33 -2.17
C LEU A 79 -6.24 -16.81 -2.95
N PRO A 80 -5.00 -16.94 -2.43
CA PRO A 80 -3.81 -16.83 -3.26
C PRO A 80 -3.93 -17.76 -4.48
N SER A 81 -3.49 -17.30 -5.66
CA SER A 81 -3.50 -18.12 -6.88
C SER A 81 -2.46 -19.24 -6.90
N TYR A 82 -1.67 -19.36 -5.84
CA TYR A 82 -0.59 -20.32 -5.64
C TYR A 82 -0.78 -21.06 -4.31
N ASP A 83 -0.10 -22.18 -4.14
CA ASP A 83 -0.07 -22.88 -2.86
C ASP A 83 0.75 -22.08 -1.83
N TRP A 84 0.07 -21.50 -0.85
CA TRP A 84 0.67 -20.69 0.21
C TRP A 84 1.38 -21.54 1.28
N SER A 85 1.19 -22.86 1.27
CA SER A 85 1.97 -23.76 2.13
C SER A 85 3.36 -24.03 1.55
N ASP A 86 3.49 -23.98 0.23
CA ASP A 86 4.77 -24.13 -0.48
C ASP A 86 5.55 -22.82 -0.60
N ARG A 87 4.85 -21.69 -0.77
CA ARG A 87 5.46 -20.35 -0.75
C ARG A 87 5.34 -19.75 0.63
N ASP A 88 6.47 -19.55 1.30
CA ASP A 88 6.53 -18.93 2.62
C ASP A 88 5.77 -17.58 2.62
N THR A 89 4.60 -17.57 3.25
CA THR A 89 3.60 -16.51 3.14
C THR A 89 3.14 -16.11 4.52
N ASP A 90 3.14 -14.81 4.78
CA ASP A 90 2.63 -14.23 6.02
C ASP A 90 1.22 -13.68 5.81
N PHE A 91 0.35 -13.96 6.79
CA PHE A 91 -1.04 -13.50 6.80
C PHE A 91 -1.28 -12.41 7.85
N TYR A 92 -2.18 -11.51 7.51
CA TYR A 92 -2.52 -10.32 8.26
C TYR A 92 -4.03 -10.06 8.22
N ASP A 93 -4.60 -9.62 9.34
CA ASP A 93 -5.89 -8.96 9.35
C ASP A 93 -5.65 -7.45 9.29
N ILE A 94 -6.43 -6.76 8.44
CA ILE A 94 -6.36 -5.30 8.27
C ILE A 94 -7.72 -4.73 8.62
N THR A 95 -7.78 -3.89 9.64
CA THR A 95 -9.00 -3.15 10.00
C THR A 95 -8.78 -1.67 9.74
N ILE A 96 -9.67 -1.06 8.96
CA ILE A 96 -9.67 0.38 8.67
C ILE A 96 -10.90 0.98 9.32
N LYS A 97 -10.69 1.86 10.28
CA LYS A 97 -11.73 2.52 11.07
C LYS A 97 -11.83 3.98 10.68
N ASN A 98 -13.04 4.41 10.35
CA ASN A 98 -13.36 5.81 10.10
C ASN A 98 -13.48 6.55 11.44
N LEU A 99 -12.72 7.62 11.62
CA LEU A 99 -12.75 8.45 12.83
C LEU A 99 -13.60 9.71 12.68
N THR A 100 -14.16 9.95 11.49
CA THR A 100 -14.99 11.11 11.18
C THR A 100 -16.49 10.83 11.40
N GLU A 101 -17.30 11.90 11.35
CA GLU A 101 -18.77 11.83 11.47
C GLU A 101 -19.47 11.61 10.10
N VAL A 102 -18.71 11.45 9.03
CA VAL A 102 -19.21 11.29 7.65
C VAL A 102 -18.58 10.04 7.02
N PRO A 103 -19.19 9.46 5.96
CA PRO A 103 -18.60 8.32 5.28
C PRO A 103 -17.23 8.64 4.65
N ILE A 104 -16.34 7.64 4.63
CA ILE A 104 -15.11 7.67 3.83
C ILE A 104 -15.27 6.67 2.69
N TYR A 105 -15.00 7.10 1.46
CA TYR A 105 -15.04 6.25 0.27
C TYR A 105 -13.61 5.90 -0.16
N LEU A 106 -13.34 4.62 -0.38
CA LEU A 106 -12.09 4.09 -0.90
C LEU A 106 -12.23 3.93 -2.42
N GLU A 107 -11.52 4.78 -3.16
CA GLU A 107 -11.72 4.96 -4.60
C GLU A 107 -10.85 3.99 -5.41
N LYS A 108 -9.60 3.81 -4.98
CA LYS A 108 -8.62 2.95 -5.65
C LYS A 108 -7.47 2.60 -4.73
N THR A 109 -6.71 1.56 -5.10
CA THR A 109 -5.53 1.12 -4.36
C THR A 109 -4.41 0.64 -5.28
N LYS A 110 -3.15 0.76 -4.83
CA LYS A 110 -1.96 0.26 -5.54
C LYS A 110 -1.03 -0.41 -4.53
N ASN A 111 -0.53 -1.60 -4.85
CA ASN A 111 0.44 -2.31 -4.03
C ASN A 111 1.85 -2.04 -4.59
N ILE A 112 2.71 -1.51 -3.73
CA ILE A 112 4.14 -1.34 -4.00
C ILE A 112 4.90 -2.36 -3.18
N PHE A 113 5.67 -3.22 -3.85
CA PHE A 113 6.48 -4.24 -3.20
C PHE A 113 7.93 -3.79 -3.13
N GLN A 114 8.59 -4.03 -2.00
CA GLN A 114 10.03 -3.88 -1.90
C GLN A 114 10.74 -4.83 -2.87
N PHE A 115 10.26 -6.08 -2.95
CA PHE A 115 10.73 -7.05 -3.92
C PHE A 115 9.56 -7.74 -4.63
N GLY A 116 9.55 -7.68 -5.97
CA GLY A 116 8.46 -8.20 -6.79
C GLY A 116 8.00 -7.16 -7.81
N GLU A 117 6.96 -7.49 -8.55
CA GLU A 117 6.29 -6.53 -9.43
C GLU A 117 5.27 -5.73 -8.62
N ASN A 118 5.25 -4.43 -8.81
CA ASN A 118 4.18 -3.58 -8.30
C ASN A 118 2.88 -3.92 -9.01
N SER A 119 1.74 -3.70 -8.34
CA SER A 119 0.47 -3.81 -9.04
C SER A 119 0.18 -2.56 -9.86
N ASP A 120 -0.68 -2.70 -10.86
CA ASP A 120 -1.43 -1.57 -11.40
C ASP A 120 -2.39 -0.98 -10.34
N PHE A 121 -3.08 0.09 -10.70
CA PHE A 121 -4.19 0.60 -9.91
C PHE A 121 -5.37 -0.36 -9.96
N TYR A 122 -5.87 -0.72 -8.78
CA TYR A 122 -7.13 -1.41 -8.62
C TYR A 122 -8.23 -0.40 -8.27
N ASP A 123 -9.39 -0.55 -8.88
CA ASP A 123 -10.55 0.33 -8.72
C ASP A 123 -11.41 -0.04 -7.49
N GLU A 124 -12.51 0.68 -7.34
CA GLU A 124 -13.52 0.43 -6.31
C GLU A 124 -14.06 -1.01 -6.33
N ASN A 125 -14.24 -1.62 -7.51
CA ASN A 125 -14.77 -2.97 -7.63
C ASN A 125 -13.84 -4.00 -7.01
N TYR A 126 -12.53 -3.84 -7.22
CA TYR A 126 -11.54 -4.67 -6.55
C TYR A 126 -11.60 -4.51 -5.03
N ILE A 127 -11.74 -3.27 -4.53
CA ILE A 127 -11.84 -3.00 -3.09
C ILE A 127 -13.11 -3.65 -2.53
N LEU A 128 -14.26 -3.48 -3.17
CA LEU A 128 -15.53 -4.10 -2.79
C LEU A 128 -15.41 -5.63 -2.72
N HIS A 129 -14.83 -6.25 -3.74
CA HIS A 129 -14.64 -7.70 -3.76
C HIS A 129 -13.72 -8.18 -2.63
N ARG A 130 -12.72 -7.36 -2.26
CA ARG A 130 -11.68 -7.78 -1.33
C ARG A 130 -11.96 -7.47 0.14
N PHE A 131 -12.51 -6.30 0.41
CA PHE A 131 -12.84 -5.78 1.74
C PHE A 131 -14.33 -5.89 2.08
N GLY A 132 -15.18 -6.30 1.13
CA GLY A 132 -16.64 -6.39 1.30
C GLY A 132 -17.36 -5.03 1.21
N SER A 133 -16.62 -3.92 1.25
CA SER A 133 -17.14 -2.57 1.07
C SER A 133 -16.03 -1.63 0.58
N SER A 134 -16.39 -0.68 -0.28
CA SER A 134 -15.58 0.50 -0.63
C SER A 134 -15.90 1.71 0.25
N MET A 135 -16.98 1.68 1.02
CA MET A 135 -17.40 2.78 1.91
C MET A 135 -17.28 2.36 3.37
N ILE A 136 -16.65 3.22 4.17
CA ILE A 136 -16.51 3.06 5.62
C ILE A 136 -17.48 4.02 6.30
N PRO A 137 -18.56 3.52 6.95
CA PRO A 137 -19.53 4.39 7.59
C PRO A 137 -18.91 5.23 8.71
N PRO A 138 -19.55 6.36 9.10
CA PRO A 138 -19.12 7.17 10.22
C PRO A 138 -18.85 6.31 11.47
N LYS A 139 -17.71 6.55 12.12
CA LYS A 139 -17.31 5.87 13.38
C LYS A 139 -17.24 4.34 13.33
N SER A 140 -17.33 3.77 12.14
CA SER A 140 -17.38 2.32 11.91
C SER A 140 -16.07 1.84 11.28
N SER A 141 -15.93 0.54 11.09
CA SER A 141 -14.76 -0.05 10.45
C SER A 141 -15.13 -1.08 9.40
N ILE A 142 -14.21 -1.27 8.46
CA ILE A 142 -14.18 -2.43 7.57
C ILE A 142 -12.96 -3.27 7.92
N THR A 143 -13.08 -4.60 7.78
CA THR A 143 -11.99 -5.52 8.09
C THR A 143 -11.77 -6.48 6.93
N ARG A 144 -10.51 -6.62 6.53
CA ARG A 144 -10.03 -7.65 5.62
C ARG A 144 -9.23 -8.66 6.42
N GLU A 145 -9.76 -9.85 6.59
CA GLU A 145 -9.01 -10.97 7.18
C GLU A 145 -8.09 -11.62 6.17
N ASN A 146 -7.00 -12.27 6.60
CA ASN A 146 -6.13 -13.03 5.68
C ASN A 146 -5.64 -12.21 4.46
N SER A 147 -5.30 -10.93 4.61
CA SER A 147 -4.41 -10.26 3.66
C SER A 147 -3.04 -10.93 3.72
N TRP A 148 -2.33 -11.07 2.60
CA TRP A 148 -1.08 -11.84 2.59
C TRP A 148 0.05 -11.12 1.85
N ILE A 149 1.27 -11.51 2.18
CA ILE A 149 2.51 -11.14 1.49
C ILE A 149 3.43 -12.36 1.41
N TRP A 150 4.02 -12.59 0.24
CA TRP A 150 4.93 -13.71 0.03
C TRP A 150 6.40 -13.31 0.24
N ALA A 151 7.20 -14.30 0.63
CA ALA A 151 8.64 -14.19 0.74
C ALA A 151 9.30 -13.89 -0.60
N LYS A 152 10.31 -13.01 -0.57
CA LYS A 152 11.34 -12.94 -1.61
C LYS A 152 12.68 -12.73 -0.93
N GLY A 153 13.36 -13.84 -0.63
CA GLY A 153 14.54 -13.84 0.24
C GLY A 153 14.16 -13.95 1.72
N GLU A 154 14.88 -13.25 2.59
CA GLU A 154 14.68 -13.29 4.05
C GLU A 154 13.63 -12.28 4.55
N HIS A 155 13.39 -11.21 3.78
CA HIS A 155 12.43 -10.17 4.13
C HIS A 155 11.71 -9.66 2.88
N ASN A 156 10.48 -9.18 3.04
CA ASN A 156 9.76 -8.43 2.02
C ASN A 156 8.84 -7.40 2.69
N LYS A 157 8.45 -6.37 1.95
CA LYS A 157 7.50 -5.35 2.40
C LYS A 157 6.51 -5.06 1.28
N MET A 158 5.24 -4.94 1.62
CA MET A 158 4.20 -4.43 0.73
C MET A 158 3.62 -3.18 1.36
N GLU A 159 3.61 -2.10 0.60
CA GLU A 159 2.90 -0.86 0.91
C GLU A 159 1.69 -0.77 0.01
N ARG A 160 0.50 -0.88 0.61
CA ARG A 160 -0.76 -0.71 -0.08
C ARG A 160 -1.23 0.73 0.10
N PHE A 161 -1.11 1.50 -0.97
CA PHE A 161 -1.62 2.87 -1.03
C PHE A 161 -3.12 2.84 -1.29
N PHE A 162 -3.87 3.65 -0.56
CA PHE A 162 -5.29 3.87 -0.79
C PHE A 162 -5.51 5.33 -1.14
N TRP A 163 -6.34 5.58 -2.14
CA TRP A 163 -6.91 6.88 -2.42
C TRP A 163 -8.33 6.87 -1.87
N ALA A 164 -8.61 7.83 -1.01
CA ALA A 164 -9.87 7.92 -0.32
C ALA A 164 -10.44 9.33 -0.40
N SER A 165 -11.73 9.42 -0.15
CA SER A 165 -12.43 10.68 -0.16
C SER A 165 -13.48 10.79 0.92
N ILE A 166 -13.75 12.04 1.29
CA ILE A 166 -14.83 12.44 2.19
C ILE A 166 -15.73 13.41 1.43
N ASP A 167 -17.03 13.13 1.44
CA ASP A 167 -18.04 14.07 0.98
C ASP A 167 -18.35 15.07 2.11
N LEU A 168 -17.80 16.28 1.97
CA LEU A 168 -17.96 17.36 2.95
C LEU A 168 -19.34 18.01 2.89
N ASP A 169 -20.08 17.88 1.78
CA ASP A 169 -21.44 18.42 1.68
C ASP A 169 -22.41 17.67 2.60
N SER A 170 -22.07 16.43 2.93
CA SER A 170 -22.80 15.61 3.90
C SER A 170 -22.45 15.94 5.37
N ALA A 171 -21.41 16.74 5.61
CA ALA A 171 -20.94 17.06 6.95
C ALA A 171 -21.80 18.15 7.61
N SER A 172 -22.28 17.88 8.82
CA SER A 172 -22.93 18.92 9.62
C SER A 172 -21.93 20.01 10.02
N THR A 173 -22.42 21.24 10.21
CA THR A 173 -21.62 22.41 10.63
C THR A 173 -20.97 22.24 12.02
N SER A 174 -21.38 21.23 12.79
CA SER A 174 -20.78 20.85 14.09
C SER A 174 -19.74 19.74 14.00
N SER A 175 -19.37 19.31 12.80
CA SER A 175 -18.37 18.26 12.62
C SER A 175 -16.96 18.76 12.96
N ASN A 176 -16.11 17.85 13.42
CA ASN A 176 -14.67 18.07 13.61
C ASN A 176 -13.90 18.24 12.27
N LEU A 177 -14.63 18.44 11.16
CA LEU A 177 -14.11 18.58 9.81
C LEU A 177 -14.11 20.04 9.33
N SER A 178 -14.47 21.00 10.18
CA SER A 178 -14.50 22.42 9.81
C SER A 178 -13.21 22.90 9.16
N GLY A 179 -12.06 22.43 9.65
CA GLY A 179 -10.75 22.75 9.05
C GLY A 179 -10.57 22.20 7.63
N LEU A 180 -11.23 21.10 7.25
CA LEU A 180 -11.21 20.59 5.87
C LEU A 180 -12.19 21.36 4.96
N ILE A 181 -13.33 21.78 5.51
CA ILE A 181 -14.37 22.52 4.78
C ILE A 181 -13.89 23.92 4.37
N GLU A 182 -13.05 24.56 5.20
CA GLU A 182 -12.46 25.86 4.88
C GLU A 182 -11.47 25.80 3.71
N GLU A 183 -10.81 24.66 3.52
CA GLU A 183 -9.77 24.47 2.50
C GLU A 183 -10.31 23.85 1.21
N THR A 184 -11.42 23.10 1.27
CA THR A 184 -11.92 22.30 0.15
C THR A 184 -13.44 22.39 0.03
N VAL A 185 -13.93 22.63 -1.19
CA VAL A 185 -15.37 22.65 -1.51
C VAL A 185 -15.81 21.29 -2.04
N GLY A 186 -16.84 20.70 -1.43
CA GLY A 186 -17.48 19.46 -1.89
C GLY A 186 -16.77 18.19 -1.43
N LYS A 187 -15.65 17.85 -2.06
CA LYS A 187 -14.97 16.54 -1.85
C LYS A 187 -13.54 16.74 -1.36
N TYR A 188 -13.23 16.22 -0.18
CA TYR A 188 -11.87 16.17 0.34
C TYR A 188 -11.22 14.83 -0.04
N GLU A 189 -10.10 14.89 -0.76
CA GLU A 189 -9.37 13.71 -1.23
C GLU A 189 -8.04 13.57 -0.49
N PHE A 190 -7.72 12.36 -0.06
CA PHE A 190 -6.49 12.06 0.65
C PHE A 190 -6.00 10.65 0.34
N GLN A 191 -4.75 10.38 0.72
CA GLN A 191 -4.16 9.06 0.63
C GLN A 191 -3.72 8.56 2.00
N PHE A 192 -3.70 7.24 2.17
CA PHE A 192 -3.10 6.57 3.31
C PHE A 192 -2.46 5.25 2.90
N ILE A 193 -1.58 4.71 3.75
CA ILE A 193 -0.80 3.51 3.43
C ILE A 193 -1.08 2.43 4.48
N VAL A 194 -1.27 1.20 4.02
CA VAL A 194 -1.26 0.01 4.86
C VAL A 194 0.01 -0.78 4.58
N ARG A 195 0.79 -1.11 5.61
CA ARG A 195 2.06 -1.82 5.47
C ARG A 195 1.98 -3.20 6.06
N THR A 196 2.38 -4.19 5.27
CA THR A 196 2.57 -5.57 5.73
C THR A 196 4.00 -5.99 5.42
N TYR A 197 4.55 -6.83 6.29
CA TYR A 197 5.93 -7.26 6.20
C TYR A 197 5.97 -8.78 6.04
N TYR A 198 7.07 -9.26 5.52
CA TYR A 198 7.44 -10.65 5.64
C TYR A 198 8.82 -10.64 6.28
N ASN A 199 9.02 -11.41 7.35
CA ASN A 199 10.32 -11.57 7.99
C ASN A 199 10.50 -13.04 8.38
N ARG A 200 11.67 -13.60 8.08
CA ARG A 200 12.06 -14.96 8.46
C ARG A 200 12.90 -14.99 9.73
#